data_AF-A0A2S0VUJ6-F1
#
_entry.id   AF-A0A2S0VUJ6-F1
#
_cell.length_a   1.000
_cell.length_b   1.000
_cell.length_c   1.000
_cell.angle_alpha   90.00
_cell.angle_beta   90.00
_cell.angle_gamma   90.00
#
_symmetry.space_group_name_H-M   'P 1'
#
loop_
_entity.id
_entity.type
_entity.pdbx_description
1 polymer ?
#
loop_
_entity_poly.entity_id
_entity_poly.type
_entity_poly.pdbx_seq_one_letter_code
_entity_poly.pdbx_strand_id
1 'polypeptide(L)' 'MNDQTVIKANNDSLSLPPGTTLTLVSKNGEVLNEGKDLITQIFTAITDEVVAQIFCEARPISEGTFRP' A
#
# COMPACT_ATOMS: atom_id res chain seq x y z
N MET A 1 16.40 -10.60 -18.49
CA MET A 1 16.12 -9.17 -18.75
C MET A 1 15.52 -8.59 -17.48
N ASN A 2 16.14 -7.55 -16.91
CA ASN A 2 15.84 -7.02 -15.58
C ASN A 2 14.50 -6.28 -15.55
N ASP A 3 13.53 -6.84 -14.82
CA ASP A 3 12.19 -6.28 -14.59
C ASP A 3 12.19 -5.14 -13.54
N GLN A 4 13.35 -4.49 -13.33
CA GLN A 4 13.61 -3.56 -12.23
C GLN A 4 13.26 -2.10 -12.54
N THR A 5 12.70 -1.80 -13.71
CA THR A 5 12.48 -0.42 -14.19
C THR A 5 11.01 -0.02 -14.29
N VAL A 6 10.06 -0.90 -13.95
CA VAL A 6 8.64 -0.66 -14.18
C VAL A 6 7.93 -0.37 -12.86
N ILE A 7 7.26 0.78 -12.78
CA ILE A 7 6.27 1.06 -11.74
C ILE A 7 5.06 0.17 -12.03
N LYS A 8 4.69 -0.71 -11.09
CA LYS A 8 3.51 -1.58 -11.21
C LYS A 8 2.55 -1.25 -10.07
N ALA A 9 1.27 -1.04 -10.37
CA ALA A 9 0.23 -0.80 -9.39
C ALA A 9 -0.91 -1.82 -9.58
N ASN A 10 -1.35 -2.43 -8.49
CA ASN A 10 -2.54 -3.26 -8.39
C ASN A 10 -3.47 -2.70 -7.31
N ASN A 11 -4.60 -3.37 -7.06
CA ASN A 11 -5.58 -2.94 -6.06
C ASN A 11 -5.00 -2.88 -4.63
N ASP A 12 -3.99 -3.70 -4.33
CA ASP A 12 -3.43 -3.94 -3.00
C ASP A 12 -1.92 -3.76 -2.93
N SER A 13 -1.29 -3.27 -4.01
CA SER A 13 0.17 -3.23 -4.09
C SER A 13 0.68 -2.16 -5.03
N LEU A 14 1.78 -1.53 -4.63
CA LEU A 14 2.56 -0.60 -5.43
C LEU A 14 4.03 -1.06 -5.44
N SER A 15 4.53 -1.44 -6.61
CA SER A 15 5.93 -1.85 -6.80
C SER A 15 6.71 -0.72 -7.45
N LEU A 16 7.77 -0.28 -6.77
CA LEU A 16 8.62 0.82 -7.19
C LEU A 16 10.05 0.33 -7.43
N PRO A 17 10.71 0.78 -8.51
CA PRO A 17 12.13 0.57 -8.69
C PRO A 17 12.97 1.05 -7.49
N PRO A 18 14.10 0.40 -7.18
CA PRO A 18 15.04 0.89 -6.18
C PRO A 18 15.46 2.33 -6.46
N GLY A 19 15.50 3.18 -5.43
CA GLY A 19 15.88 4.59 -5.56
C GLY A 19 14.76 5.53 -6.04
N THR A 20 13.52 5.02 -6.19
CA THR A 20 12.35 5.87 -6.50
C THR A 20 11.91 6.67 -5.27
N THR A 21 11.58 7.94 -5.49
CA THR A 21 10.94 8.81 -4.49
C THR A 21 9.49 9.04 -4.89
N LEU A 22 8.58 8.98 -3.92
CA LEU A 22 7.19 9.39 -4.12
C LEU A 22 7.03 10.85 -3.69
N THR A 23 6.19 11.57 -4.43
CA THR A 23 5.81 12.96 -4.15
C THR A 23 4.30 13.10 -4.31
N LEU A 24 3.64 13.65 -3.30
CA LEU A 24 2.23 14.00 -3.31
C LEU A 24 2.13 15.44 -3.82
N VAL A 25 1.39 15.63 -4.91
CA VAL A 25 1.24 16.93 -5.55
C VAL A 25 -0.22 17.36 -5.48
N SER A 26 -0.47 18.61 -5.14
CA SER A 26 -1.79 19.22 -5.14
C SER A 26 -2.31 19.36 -6.57
N LYS A 27 -3.62 19.58 -6.72
CA LYS A 27 -4.23 19.87 -8.02
C LYS A 27 -3.63 21.08 -8.74
N ASN A 28 -2.95 21.97 -8.02
CA ASN A 28 -2.32 23.17 -8.55
C ASN A 28 -0.82 22.96 -8.88
N GLY A 29 -0.29 21.74 -8.69
CA GLY A 29 1.11 21.43 -8.93
C GLY A 29 2.04 21.68 -7.74
N GLU A 30 1.51 22.01 -6.55
CA GLU A 30 2.32 22.21 -5.35
C GLU A 30 2.68 20.88 -4.69
N VAL A 31 3.93 20.69 -4.28
CA VAL A 31 4.34 19.52 -3.52
C VAL A 31 3.79 19.62 -2.09
N LEU A 32 2.91 18.67 -1.73
CA LEU A 32 2.29 18.58 -0.41
C LEU A 32 3.10 17.70 0.55
N ASN A 33 3.73 16.65 0.04
CA ASN A 33 4.55 15.72 0.81
C ASN A 33 5.50 14.96 -0.13
N GLU A 34 6.65 14.50 0.33
CA GLU A 34 7.59 13.73 -0.48
C GLU A 34 8.49 12.80 0.35
N GLY A 35 9.12 11.84 -0.31
CA GLY A 35 10.17 11.03 0.32
C GLY A 35 9.66 9.80 1.06
N LYS A 36 10.48 9.33 2.00
CA LYS A 36 10.27 8.08 2.74
C LYS A 36 9.00 8.10 3.60
N ASP A 37 8.62 9.27 4.09
CA ASP A 37 7.44 9.41 4.94
C ASP A 37 6.15 9.19 4.15
N LEU A 38 6.09 9.72 2.92
CA LEU A 38 4.96 9.49 2.02
C LEU A 38 4.86 8.01 1.59
N ILE A 39 6.00 7.38 1.30
CA ILE A 39 6.05 5.94 1.00
C ILE A 39 5.43 5.14 2.15
N THR A 40 5.83 5.44 3.39
CA THR A 40 5.30 4.76 4.59
C THR A 40 3.79 4.97 4.73
N GLN A 41 3.31 6.21 4.58
CA GLN A 41 1.87 6.52 4.66
C GLN A 41 1.03 5.76 3.64
N ILE A 42 1.51 5.67 2.39
CA ILE A 42 0.82 4.94 1.32
C ILE A 42 0.76 3.44 1.64
N PHE A 43 1.88 2.84 2.05
CA PHE A 43 1.89 1.40 2.38
C PHE A 43 1.05 1.07 3.62
N THR A 44 1.00 1.96 4.62
CA THR A 44 0.07 1.82 5.75
C THR A 44 -1.38 1.84 5.27
N ALA A 45 -1.77 2.83 4.46
CA ALA A 45 -3.14 2.94 3.95
C ALA A 45 -3.55 1.72 3.09
N ILE A 46 -2.64 1.20 2.25
CA ILE A 46 -2.87 -0.03 1.48
C ILE A 46 -3.05 -1.23 2.43
N THR A 47 -2.24 -1.32 3.48
CA THR A 47 -2.33 -2.41 4.47
C THR A 47 -3.68 -2.36 5.18
N ASP A 48 -4.11 -1.18 5.62
CA ASP A 48 -5.39 -1.00 6.32
C ASP A 48 -6.57 -1.40 5.43
N GLU A 49 -6.53 -1.06 4.14
CA GLU A 49 -7.56 -1.44 3.16
C GLU A 49 -7.59 -2.96 2.93
N VAL A 50 -6.43 -3.60 2.76
CA VAL A 50 -6.35 -5.06 2.58
C VAL A 50 -6.84 -5.79 3.83
N VAL A 51 -6.45 -5.31 5.01
CA VAL A 51 -6.95 -5.83 6.30
C VAL A 51 -8.47 -5.67 6.35
N ALA A 52 -9.01 -4.48 6.07
CA ALA A 52 -10.45 -4.25 6.06
C ALA A 52 -11.18 -5.20 5.10
N GLN A 53 -10.67 -5.40 3.88
CA GLN A 53 -11.24 -6.37 2.93
C GLN A 53 -11.21 -7.80 3.46
N ILE A 54 -10.07 -8.26 3.98
CA ILE A 54 -9.96 -9.61 4.56
C ILE A 54 -10.90 -9.80 5.74
N PHE A 55 -11.02 -8.83 6.65
CA PHE A 55 -11.85 -8.93 7.84
C PHE A 55 -13.34 -8.64 7.58
N CYS A 56 -13.69 -7.91 6.52
CA CYS A 56 -15.06 -7.74 6.07
C CYS A 56 -15.55 -8.94 5.25
N GLU A 57 -14.67 -9.60 4.48
CA GLU A 57 -15.00 -10.82 3.73
C GLU A 57 -14.89 -12.08 4.58
N ALA A 58 -13.99 -12.11 5.58
CA ALA A 58 -13.95 -13.16 6.58
C ALA A 58 -15.14 -12.99 7.52
N ARG A 59 -16.07 -13.97 7.50
CA ARG A 59 -17.04 -14.17 8.58
C ARG A 59 -16.34 -14.02 9.94
N PRO A 60 -17.01 -13.44 10.97
CA PRO A 60 -16.39 -13.19 12.27
C PRO A 60 -15.65 -14.44 12.74
N ILE A 61 -14.37 -14.25 13.05
CA ILE A 61 -13.50 -15.30 13.56
C ILE A 61 -14.16 -15.83 14.84
N SER A 62 -14.81 -16.99 14.74
CA SER A 62 -15.43 -17.62 15.90
C SER A 62 -14.34 -18.20 16.79
N GLU A 63 -14.57 -18.22 18.11
CA GLU A 63 -13.62 -18.67 19.15
C GLU A 63 -13.05 -20.09 18.93
N GLY A 64 -13.57 -20.86 17.97
CA GLY A 64 -13.05 -22.17 17.58
C GLY A 64 -12.01 -22.17 16.44
N THR A 65 -11.70 -21.02 15.84
CA THR A 65 -10.84 -20.96 14.63
C THR A 65 -9.36 -21.20 14.94
N PHE A 66 -8.93 -20.87 16.16
CA PHE A 66 -7.60 -21.22 16.64
C PHE A 66 -7.71 -22.37 17.64
N ARG A 67 -7.50 -23.61 17.16
CA ARG A 67 -7.13 -24.74 18.03
C ARG A 67 -5.63 -25.04 17.82
N PRO A 68 -4.90 -25.39 18.90
CA PRO A 68 -3.45 -25.63 18.87
C PRO A 68 -3.06 -26.84 18.03
#